data_AF-A0A835JVV9-F1
#
_entry.id   AF-A0A835JVV9-F1
#
_cell.length_a   1.000
_cell.length_b   1.000
_cell.length_c   1.000
_cell.angle_alpha   90.00
_cell.angle_beta   90.00
_cell.angle_gamma   90.00
#
_symmetry.space_group_name_H-M   'P 1'
#
loop_
_entity.id
_entity.type
_entity.pdbx_description
1 polymer ?
#
loop_
_entity_poly.entity_id
_entity_poly.type
_entity_poly.pdbx_seq_one_letter_code
_entity_poly.pdbx_strand_id
1 'polypeptide(L)'
;MGREKQYWLLKTEPGEWSWDDQATNGGISEWDGVKNKQAQKNLKAMKFNDLCFFYHSGAKARRVVGAVTVVREWYEVGGEGVVDVKAVGEMRRPLDLKELKGDEGLKGFQLFRQPRLSVVPVSKEIWERVCELGGGFEGDGKEDGGGDDDGIRAFALDFTEKEVNIVMEAGAIAICLGVEAATMATFDNNAYSSTLPLLYRISQI
;
A
#
# COMPACT_ATOMS: atom_id res chain seq x y z
N MET A 1 22.49 -1.27 9.88
CA MET A 1 22.10 -1.13 8.45
C MET A 1 20.66 -1.60 8.34
N GLY A 2 19.75 -0.73 7.89
CA GLY A 2 18.37 -1.12 7.63
C GLY A 2 18.29 -2.09 6.44
N ARG A 3 17.30 -2.99 6.44
CA ARG A 3 16.99 -3.82 5.27
C ARG A 3 16.57 -2.94 4.10
N GLU A 4 16.96 -3.30 2.87
CA GLU A 4 16.40 -2.66 1.68
C GLU A 4 14.91 -3.04 1.57
N LYS A 5 14.09 -2.07 1.14
CA LYS A 5 12.65 -2.21 0.95
C LYS A 5 12.37 -3.25 -0.14
N GLN A 6 11.46 -4.18 0.14
CA GLN A 6 11.05 -5.19 -0.84
C GLN A 6 9.73 -4.81 -1.50
N TYR A 7 9.52 -5.34 -2.71
CA TYR A 7 8.36 -5.03 -3.52
C TYR A 7 7.54 -6.29 -3.81
N TRP A 8 6.22 -6.11 -3.82
CA TRP A 8 5.25 -7.17 -4.00
C TRP A 8 4.11 -6.73 -4.92
N LEU A 9 3.30 -7.69 -5.34
CA LEU A 9 2.03 -7.46 -6.00
C LEU A 9 0.99 -8.33 -5.35
N LEU A 10 -0.13 -7.71 -4.96
CA LEU A 10 -1.25 -8.32 -4.29
C LEU A 10 -2.46 -8.31 -5.22
N LYS A 11 -3.04 -9.49 -5.47
CA LYS A 11 -4.20 -9.64 -6.34
C LYS A 11 -5.48 -9.72 -5.53
N THR A 12 -6.48 -8.98 -5.97
CA THR A 12 -7.87 -9.06 -5.50
C THR A 12 -8.81 -8.95 -6.70
N GLU A 13 -10.02 -9.48 -6.61
CA GLU A 13 -11.06 -9.20 -7.59
C GLU A 13 -11.82 -7.92 -7.17
N PRO A 14 -12.06 -6.96 -8.07
CA PRO A 14 -12.73 -5.71 -7.71
C PRO A 14 -14.18 -5.89 -7.25
N GLY A 15 -14.78 -7.08 -7.47
CA GLY A 15 -16.09 -7.41 -6.89
C GLY A 15 -16.02 -7.93 -5.45
N GLU A 16 -14.83 -8.30 -4.97
CA GLU A 16 -14.57 -8.73 -3.58
C GLU A 16 -13.95 -7.59 -2.78
N TRP A 17 -12.89 -6.96 -3.31
CA TRP A 17 -12.24 -5.81 -2.70
C TRP A 17 -11.59 -4.93 -3.78
N SER A 18 -12.15 -3.75 -4.03
CA SER A 18 -11.69 -2.79 -5.03
C SER A 18 -10.71 -1.77 -4.45
N TRP A 19 -10.18 -0.88 -5.30
CA TRP A 19 -9.35 0.23 -4.82
C TRP A 19 -10.21 1.26 -4.05
N ASP A 20 -11.43 1.50 -4.50
CA ASP A 20 -12.36 2.41 -3.82
C ASP A 20 -12.70 1.90 -2.41
N ASP A 21 -12.87 0.58 -2.25
CA ASP A 21 -13.05 -0.04 -0.93
C ASP A 21 -11.82 0.18 -0.04
N GLN A 22 -10.62 -0.03 -0.58
CA GLN A 22 -9.37 0.23 0.14
C GLN A 22 -9.26 1.69 0.60
N ALA A 23 -9.53 2.64 -0.31
CA ALA A 23 -9.39 4.06 -0.06
C ALA A 23 -10.42 4.58 0.95
N THR A 24 -11.65 4.06 0.90
CA THR A 24 -12.74 4.50 1.78
C THR A 24 -12.75 3.82 3.15
N ASN A 25 -12.11 2.65 3.31
CA ASN A 25 -11.97 1.95 4.60
C ASN A 25 -10.88 2.53 5.52
N GLY A 26 -10.68 3.86 5.48
CA GLY A 26 -9.58 4.52 6.20
C GLY A 26 -8.18 4.16 5.67
N GLY A 27 -8.13 3.54 4.48
CA GLY A 27 -6.89 3.15 3.83
C GLY A 27 -6.28 1.84 4.32
N ILE A 28 -6.76 1.21 5.40
CA ILE A 28 -6.13 0.01 6.00
C ILE A 28 -7.00 -1.22 5.79
N SER A 29 -6.39 -2.36 5.48
CA SER A 29 -7.10 -3.64 5.33
C SER A 29 -6.24 -4.84 5.74
N GLU A 30 -6.87 -5.86 6.31
CA GLU A 30 -6.27 -7.18 6.50
C GLU A 30 -6.17 -7.87 5.12
N TRP A 31 -4.99 -8.35 4.74
CA TRP A 31 -4.80 -9.10 3.50
C TRP A 31 -4.99 -10.60 3.73
N ASP A 32 -6.26 -11.01 3.79
CA ASP A 32 -6.69 -12.36 4.16
C ASP A 32 -7.00 -13.28 2.96
N GLY A 33 -7.63 -14.43 3.22
CA GLY A 33 -8.13 -15.34 2.17
C GLY A 33 -7.05 -16.06 1.35
N VAL A 34 -5.78 -15.88 1.67
CA VAL A 34 -4.65 -16.45 0.91
C VAL A 34 -4.46 -17.93 1.23
N LYS A 35 -5.01 -18.80 0.37
CA LYS A 35 -4.95 -20.27 0.50
C LYS A 35 -3.74 -20.92 -0.16
N ASN A 36 -3.07 -20.24 -1.09
CA ASN A 36 -1.93 -20.81 -1.80
C ASN A 36 -0.68 -20.79 -0.91
N LYS A 37 -0.06 -21.96 -0.68
CA LYS A 37 1.11 -22.10 0.21
C LYS A 37 2.30 -21.23 -0.19
N GLN A 38 2.54 -21.00 -1.49
CA GLN A 38 3.61 -20.11 -1.93
C GLN A 38 3.25 -18.64 -1.68
N ALA A 39 1.99 -18.26 -1.90
CA ALA A 39 1.51 -16.92 -1.58
C ALA A 39 1.58 -16.65 -0.05
N GLN A 40 1.22 -17.63 0.78
CA GLN A 40 1.39 -17.55 2.24
C GLN A 40 2.85 -17.37 2.65
N LYS A 41 3.78 -18.10 2.01
CA LYS A 41 5.23 -17.89 2.24
C LYS A 41 5.67 -16.47 1.86
N ASN A 42 5.11 -15.92 0.78
CA ASN A 42 5.40 -14.55 0.36
C ASN A 42 4.85 -13.52 1.35
N LEU A 43 3.60 -13.67 1.83
CA LEU A 43 3.05 -12.85 2.92
C LEU A 43 3.93 -12.90 4.16
N LYS A 44 4.37 -14.10 4.58
CA LYS A 44 5.24 -14.28 5.75
C LYS A 44 6.62 -13.63 5.60
N ALA A 45 7.06 -13.39 4.37
CA ALA A 45 8.34 -12.74 4.07
C ALA A 45 8.26 -11.21 4.02
N MET A 46 7.05 -10.65 3.90
CA MET A 46 6.82 -9.21 3.96
C MET A 46 7.21 -8.64 5.31
N LYS A 47 7.77 -7.43 5.29
CA LYS A 47 8.02 -6.67 6.51
C LYS A 47 7.47 -5.27 6.42
N PHE A 48 7.43 -4.63 7.57
CA PHE A 48 6.95 -3.26 7.71
C PHE A 48 7.62 -2.34 6.67
N ASN A 49 6.83 -1.46 6.06
CA ASN A 49 7.19 -0.55 4.96
C ASN A 49 7.54 -1.19 3.61
N ASP A 50 7.41 -2.51 3.42
CA ASP A 50 7.43 -3.10 2.08
C ASP A 50 6.27 -2.56 1.23
N LEU A 51 6.54 -2.31 -0.05
CA LEU A 51 5.57 -1.76 -0.98
C LEU A 51 4.94 -2.85 -1.85
N CYS A 52 3.67 -2.68 -2.15
CA CYS A 52 2.84 -3.67 -2.79
C CYS A 52 2.01 -3.00 -3.87
N PHE A 53 2.07 -3.49 -5.11
CA PHE A 53 1.10 -3.12 -6.13
C PHE A 53 -0.26 -3.73 -5.78
N PHE A 54 -1.29 -2.91 -5.77
CA PHE A 54 -2.68 -3.33 -5.70
C PHE A 54 -3.14 -3.69 -7.12
N TYR A 55 -3.38 -4.97 -7.36
CA TYR A 55 -3.71 -5.49 -8.69
C TYR A 55 -5.13 -6.03 -8.73
N HIS A 56 -5.97 -5.41 -9.55
CA HIS A 56 -7.28 -5.97 -9.89
C HIS A 56 -7.09 -7.19 -10.79
N SER A 57 -7.73 -8.29 -10.41
CA SER A 57 -7.68 -9.58 -11.10
C SER A 57 -9.03 -9.89 -11.78
N GLY A 58 -9.33 -11.17 -12.04
CA GLY A 58 -10.49 -11.55 -12.85
C GLY A 58 -10.27 -11.38 -14.36
N ALA A 59 -11.25 -11.74 -15.20
CA ALA A 59 -11.08 -11.74 -16.66
C ALA A 59 -11.14 -10.35 -17.32
N LYS A 60 -11.88 -9.42 -16.72
CA LYS A 60 -12.21 -8.11 -17.33
C LYS A 60 -11.49 -6.91 -16.70
N ALA A 61 -10.77 -7.11 -15.60
CA ALA A 61 -10.21 -6.02 -14.80
C ALA A 61 -8.72 -6.16 -14.50
N ARG A 62 -7.97 -6.92 -15.32
CA ARG A 62 -6.55 -7.25 -15.08
C ARG A 62 -5.64 -6.03 -15.22
N ARG A 63 -5.35 -5.34 -14.12
CA ARG A 63 -4.50 -4.14 -14.12
C ARG A 63 -3.93 -3.81 -12.74
N VAL A 64 -2.79 -3.14 -12.73
CA VAL A 64 -2.28 -2.45 -11.52
C VAL A 64 -3.07 -1.14 -11.38
N VAL A 65 -3.68 -0.91 -10.21
CA VAL A 65 -4.52 0.28 -9.96
C VAL A 65 -3.97 1.20 -8.89
N GLY A 66 -3.12 0.71 -7.98
CA GLY A 66 -2.58 1.53 -6.90
C GLY A 66 -1.41 0.87 -6.21
N ALA A 67 -0.91 1.53 -5.16
CA ALA A 67 0.13 1.03 -4.29
C ALA A 67 -0.36 1.04 -2.83
N VAL A 68 0.01 -0.01 -2.10
CA VAL A 68 -0.18 -0.14 -0.65
C VAL A 68 1.16 -0.45 0.02
N THR A 69 1.27 -0.19 1.32
CA THR A 69 2.45 -0.48 2.14
C THR A 69 2.07 -1.42 3.27
N VAL A 70 2.97 -2.33 3.65
CA VAL A 70 2.76 -3.22 4.79
C VAL A 70 2.89 -2.43 6.08
N VAL A 71 1.83 -2.40 6.89
CA VAL A 71 1.76 -1.72 8.19
C VAL A 71 1.71 -2.67 9.37
N ARG A 72 1.43 -3.96 9.12
CA ARG A 72 1.61 -5.03 10.10
C ARG A 72 2.15 -6.27 9.41
N GLU A 73 3.27 -6.75 9.93
CA GLU A 73 3.85 -8.01 9.45
C GLU A 73 2.96 -9.21 9.78
N TRP A 74 3.31 -10.37 9.23
CA TRP A 74 2.57 -11.61 9.39
C TRP A 74 2.10 -11.90 10.82
N TYR A 75 0.81 -12.17 10.95
CA TYR A 75 0.19 -12.69 12.16
C TYR A 75 -0.89 -13.71 11.79
N GLU A 76 -1.40 -14.43 12.79
CA GLU A 76 -2.44 -15.44 12.59
C GLU A 76 -3.75 -15.03 13.28
N VAL A 77 -4.86 -15.13 12.56
CA VAL A 77 -6.23 -14.91 13.05
C VAL A 77 -7.06 -16.13 12.70
N GLY A 78 -7.64 -16.79 13.70
CA GLY A 78 -8.45 -17.98 13.46
C GLY A 78 -7.70 -19.14 12.77
N GLY A 79 -6.37 -19.17 12.85
CA GLY A 79 -5.53 -20.15 12.17
C GLY A 79 -5.21 -19.83 10.70
N GLU A 80 -5.67 -18.68 10.19
CA GLU A 80 -5.28 -18.14 8.89
C GLU A 80 -4.21 -17.07 9.07
N GLY A 81 -3.24 -17.04 8.17
CA GLY A 81 -2.13 -16.10 8.25
C GLY A 81 -2.33 -14.90 7.32
N VAL A 82 -2.13 -13.71 7.88
CA VAL A 82 -2.52 -12.43 7.31
C VAL A 82 -1.44 -11.36 7.56
N VAL A 83 -1.51 -10.26 6.81
CA VAL A 83 -0.72 -9.02 7.01
C VAL A 83 -1.67 -7.83 6.90
N ASP A 84 -1.33 -6.69 7.50
CA ASP A 84 -2.10 -5.46 7.26
C ASP A 84 -1.40 -4.58 6.25
N VAL A 85 -2.16 -4.05 5.31
CA VAL A 85 -1.67 -3.10 4.32
C VAL A 85 -2.43 -1.79 4.39
N LYS A 86 -1.74 -0.70 4.10
CA LYS A 86 -2.29 0.65 4.03
C LYS A 86 -2.13 1.25 2.64
N ALA A 87 -3.17 1.90 2.12
CA ALA A 87 -3.12 2.69 0.90
C ALA A 87 -2.00 3.72 0.96
N VAL A 88 -1.18 3.75 -0.11
CA VAL A 88 -0.17 4.78 -0.32
C VAL A 88 -0.68 5.79 -1.34
N GLY A 89 -1.18 5.30 -2.48
CA GLY A 89 -1.77 6.16 -3.51
C GLY A 89 -2.23 5.38 -4.74
N GLU A 90 -3.14 5.98 -5.50
CA GLU A 90 -3.64 5.41 -6.75
C GLU A 90 -2.58 5.55 -7.86
N MET A 91 -2.51 4.60 -8.79
CA MET A 91 -1.67 4.75 -9.96
C MET A 91 -2.22 5.90 -10.80
N ARG A 92 -1.38 6.88 -11.14
CA ARG A 92 -1.78 8.02 -12.00
C ARG A 92 -2.39 7.53 -13.31
N ARG A 93 -1.84 6.45 -13.84
CA ARG A 93 -2.41 5.70 -14.95
C ARG A 93 -2.41 4.20 -14.62
N PRO A 94 -3.59 3.58 -14.44
CA PRO A 94 -3.68 2.14 -14.28
C PRO A 94 -3.08 1.41 -15.49
N LEU A 95 -2.30 0.36 -15.23
CA LEU A 95 -1.62 -0.41 -16.27
C LEU A 95 -2.23 -1.78 -16.44
N ASP A 96 -2.76 -2.06 -17.62
CA ASP A 96 -3.40 -3.35 -17.90
C ASP A 96 -2.39 -4.48 -18.17
N LEU A 97 -2.84 -5.72 -18.04
CA LEU A 97 -1.98 -6.89 -18.26
C LEU A 97 -1.42 -6.99 -19.68
N LYS A 98 -2.10 -6.43 -20.69
CA LYS A 98 -1.64 -6.44 -22.07
C LYS A 98 -0.46 -5.49 -22.23
N GLU A 99 -0.54 -4.30 -21.66
CA GLU A 99 0.56 -3.33 -21.60
C GLU A 99 1.76 -3.91 -20.86
N LEU A 100 1.54 -4.49 -19.67
CA LEU A 100 2.61 -5.12 -18.88
C LEU A 100 3.34 -6.21 -19.67
N LYS A 101 2.60 -7.04 -20.43
CA LYS A 101 3.20 -8.11 -21.26
C LYS A 101 3.88 -7.60 -22.53
N GLY A 102 3.52 -6.41 -23.00
CA GLY A 102 4.09 -5.78 -24.19
C GLY A 102 5.45 -5.13 -23.94
N ASP A 103 5.81 -4.87 -22.68
CA ASP A 103 7.07 -4.24 -22.32
C ASP A 103 8.21 -5.25 -22.18
N GLU A 104 9.29 -5.03 -22.93
CA GLU A 104 10.49 -5.88 -22.93
C GLU A 104 11.19 -5.91 -21.57
N GLY A 105 11.16 -4.81 -20.81
CA GLY A 105 11.74 -4.69 -19.47
C GLY A 105 11.00 -5.50 -18.41
N LEU A 106 9.75 -5.92 -18.70
CA LEU A 106 8.92 -6.68 -17.78
C LEU A 106 8.90 -8.19 -18.06
N LYS A 107 9.60 -8.71 -19.09
CA LYS A 107 9.59 -10.14 -19.46
C LYS A 107 9.93 -11.09 -18.31
N GLY A 108 10.76 -10.65 -17.36
CA GLY A 108 11.13 -11.39 -16.16
C GLY A 108 10.03 -11.47 -15.09
N PHE A 109 8.90 -10.79 -15.25
CA PHE A 109 7.91 -10.66 -14.19
C PHE A 109 7.23 -12.00 -13.86
N GLN A 110 7.31 -12.43 -12.61
CA GLN A 110 6.71 -13.67 -12.12
C GLN A 110 5.18 -13.70 -12.30
N LEU A 111 4.52 -12.54 -12.37
CA LEU A 111 3.10 -12.40 -12.70
C LEU A 111 2.71 -13.19 -13.98
N PHE A 112 3.57 -13.16 -15.00
CA PHE A 112 3.29 -13.79 -16.30
C PHE A 112 3.50 -15.31 -16.27
N ARG A 113 4.50 -15.76 -15.50
CA ARG A 113 4.87 -17.16 -15.35
C ARG A 113 3.93 -17.91 -14.42
N GLN A 114 3.36 -17.23 -13.42
CA GLN A 114 2.49 -17.82 -12.40
C GLN A 114 1.20 -16.99 -12.23
N PRO A 115 0.27 -17.02 -13.20
CA PRO A 115 -0.93 -16.19 -13.18
C PRO A 115 -1.88 -16.48 -12.01
N ARG A 116 -1.85 -17.72 -11.47
CA ARG A 116 -2.66 -18.15 -10.33
C ARG A 116 -2.07 -17.80 -8.95
N LEU A 117 -0.84 -17.28 -8.90
CA LEU A 117 -0.24 -16.84 -7.63
C LEU A 117 -0.80 -15.47 -7.27
N SER A 118 -1.45 -15.34 -6.10
CA SER A 118 -2.14 -14.12 -5.66
C SER A 118 -1.24 -13.09 -4.97
N VAL A 119 -0.15 -13.55 -4.36
CA VAL A 119 0.87 -12.69 -3.74
C VAL A 119 2.19 -12.96 -4.45
N VAL A 120 2.69 -11.99 -5.19
CA VAL A 120 3.79 -12.17 -6.15
C VAL A 120 4.96 -11.27 -5.75
N PRO A 121 6.19 -11.77 -5.64
CA PRO A 121 7.35 -10.91 -5.44
C PRO A 121 7.63 -10.08 -6.70
N VAL A 122 8.05 -8.84 -6.51
CA VAL A 122 8.37 -7.88 -7.55
C VAL A 122 9.83 -7.47 -7.35
N SER A 123 10.66 -7.55 -8.38
CA SER A 123 12.03 -7.01 -8.27
C SER A 123 11.98 -5.49 -8.35
N LYS A 124 13.00 -4.83 -7.81
CA LYS A 124 13.09 -3.36 -7.83
C LYS A 124 13.02 -2.80 -9.25
N GLU A 125 13.68 -3.46 -10.20
CA GLU A 125 13.71 -3.06 -11.62
C GLU A 125 12.31 -3.14 -12.25
N ILE A 126 11.56 -4.19 -11.91
CA ILE A 126 10.17 -4.36 -12.36
C ILE A 126 9.28 -3.30 -11.71
N TRP A 127 9.44 -3.05 -10.41
CA TRP A 127 8.69 -2.02 -9.70
C TRP A 127 8.89 -0.65 -10.36
N GLU A 128 10.15 -0.25 -10.53
CA GLU A 128 10.52 1.02 -11.14
C GLU A 128 9.97 1.15 -12.57
N ARG A 129 10.05 0.09 -13.37
CA ARG A 129 9.53 0.08 -14.75
C ARG A 129 8.01 0.18 -14.80
N VAL A 130 7.28 -0.51 -13.92
CA VAL A 130 5.81 -0.41 -13.82
C VAL A 130 5.41 1.01 -13.40
N CYS A 131 6.10 1.60 -12.43
CA CYS A 131 5.87 2.99 -12.05
C CYS A 131 6.16 3.93 -13.23
N GLU A 132 7.28 3.78 -13.93
CA GLU A 132 7.61 4.60 -15.11
C GLU A 132 6.51 4.54 -16.18
N LEU A 133 6.06 3.34 -16.56
CA LEU A 133 5.00 3.16 -17.54
C LEU A 133 3.68 3.79 -17.08
N GLY A 134 3.35 3.69 -15.79
CA GLY A 134 2.11 4.21 -15.20
C GLY A 134 2.16 5.68 -14.84
N GLY A 135 3.30 6.36 -15.05
CA GLY A 135 3.54 7.71 -14.55
C GLY A 135 3.67 7.79 -13.02
N GLY A 136 3.82 6.66 -12.34
CA GLY A 136 3.92 6.53 -10.88
C GLY A 136 2.55 6.42 -10.20
N PHE A 137 2.54 6.64 -8.88
CA PHE A 137 1.34 6.66 -8.06
C PHE A 137 1.29 7.92 -7.20
N GLU A 138 0.09 8.31 -6.78
CA GLU A 138 -0.09 9.49 -5.93
C GLU A 138 0.77 9.39 -4.66
N GLY A 139 1.48 10.47 -4.32
CA GLY A 139 2.35 10.50 -3.14
C GLY A 139 3.69 9.79 -3.29
N ASP A 140 4.09 9.37 -4.50
CA ASP A 140 5.42 8.78 -4.78
C ASP A 140 6.57 9.80 -4.86
N GLY A 141 6.28 11.10 -4.70
CA GLY A 141 7.27 12.18 -4.75
C GLY A 141 7.79 12.52 -6.16
N LYS A 142 7.18 11.97 -7.23
CA LYS A 142 7.48 12.35 -8.61
C LYS A 142 6.39 13.30 -9.10
N GLU A 143 6.68 14.60 -9.20
CA GLU A 143 5.71 15.59 -9.68
C GLU A 143 5.25 15.30 -11.11
N ASP A 144 3.98 15.57 -11.37
CA ASP A 144 3.34 15.43 -12.68
C ASP A 144 4.02 16.41 -13.64
N GLY A 145 4.77 15.88 -14.61
CA GLY A 145 5.68 16.63 -15.48
C GLY A 145 5.26 18.07 -15.83
N GLY A 146 5.85 19.02 -15.10
CA GLY A 146 6.05 20.41 -15.47
C GLY A 146 7.43 20.80 -14.94
N GLY A 147 8.40 20.99 -15.83
CA GLY A 147 9.74 21.40 -15.42
C GLY A 147 9.71 22.73 -14.68
N ASP A 148 10.39 22.80 -13.54
CA ASP A 148 11.66 23.51 -13.39
C ASP A 148 12.29 23.15 -12.03
N ASP A 149 13.61 23.09 -12.02
CA ASP A 149 14.48 22.88 -10.87
C ASP A 149 14.18 23.89 -9.76
N ASP A 150 13.57 23.45 -8.66
CA ASP A 150 13.77 24.05 -7.35
C ASP A 150 13.61 23.00 -6.25
N GLY A 151 14.74 22.67 -5.63
CA GLY A 151 14.86 21.57 -4.68
C GLY A 151 13.97 21.73 -3.45
N ILE A 152 12.90 20.92 -3.38
CA ILE A 152 12.24 20.56 -2.12
C ILE A 152 12.08 19.04 -2.02
N ARG A 153 13.03 18.47 -1.27
CA ARG A 153 12.93 17.30 -0.39
C ARG A 153 11.94 16.20 -0.78
N ALA A 154 12.49 15.07 -1.21
CA ALA A 154 11.87 13.76 -1.11
C ALA A 154 11.22 13.58 0.28
N PHE A 155 9.90 13.66 0.34
CA PHE A 155 9.14 13.26 1.52
C PHE A 155 9.16 11.73 1.53
N ALA A 156 10.21 11.18 2.14
CA ALA A 156 10.37 9.75 2.28
C ALA A 156 9.12 9.19 2.95
N LEU A 157 8.45 8.26 2.26
CA LEU A 157 7.45 7.35 2.82
C LEU A 157 8.16 6.42 3.84
N ASP A 158 8.55 7.00 4.97
CA ASP A 158 9.05 6.34 6.17
C ASP A 158 8.10 6.71 7.30
N PHE A 159 6.90 6.12 7.29
CA PHE A 159 6.10 6.04 8.51
C PHE A 159 6.92 5.21 9.51
N THR A 160 7.15 5.73 10.70
CA THR A 160 7.79 4.95 11.77
C THR A 160 6.74 4.02 12.42
N GLU A 161 7.14 2.85 12.92
CA GLU A 161 6.23 1.93 13.64
C GLU A 161 5.45 2.65 14.77
N LYS A 162 6.07 3.65 15.41
CA LYS A 162 5.45 4.47 16.46
C LYS A 162 4.30 5.33 15.95
N GLU A 163 4.44 5.92 14.76
CA GLU A 163 3.40 6.79 14.18
C GLU A 163 2.18 5.98 13.74
N VAL A 164 2.39 4.75 13.23
CA VAL A 164 1.29 3.84 12.88
C VAL A 164 0.54 3.37 14.12
N ASN A 165 1.25 2.98 15.19
CA ASN A 165 0.61 2.57 16.45
C ASN A 165 -0.21 3.69 17.09
N ILE A 166 0.26 4.94 17.03
CA ILE A 166 -0.52 6.09 17.52
C ILE A 166 -1.81 6.28 16.71
N VAL A 167 -1.76 6.13 15.38
CA VAL A 167 -2.97 6.24 14.53
C VAL A 167 -3.94 5.08 14.78
N MET A 168 -3.43 3.86 14.96
CA MET A 168 -4.24 2.67 15.25
C MET A 168 -4.89 2.75 16.64
N GLU A 169 -4.16 3.18 17.67
CA GLU A 169 -4.70 3.41 19.02
C GLU A 169 -5.70 4.58 19.02
N ALA A 170 -5.40 5.69 18.34
CA ALA A 170 -6.32 6.82 18.23
C ALA A 170 -7.62 6.44 17.50
N GLY A 171 -7.53 5.62 16.45
CA GLY A 171 -8.69 5.06 15.75
C GLY A 171 -9.52 4.13 16.62
N ALA A 172 -8.88 3.23 17.37
CA ALA A 172 -9.56 2.35 18.33
C ALA A 172 -10.23 3.15 19.47
N ILE A 173 -9.59 4.20 19.96
CA ILE A 173 -10.15 5.12 20.97
C ILE A 173 -11.34 5.89 20.39
N ALA A 174 -11.27 6.38 19.16
CA ALA A 174 -12.36 7.11 18.51
C ALA A 174 -13.60 6.23 18.29
N ILE A 175 -13.41 4.96 17.92
CA ILE A 175 -14.49 3.96 17.82
C ILE A 175 -15.12 3.72 19.19
N CYS A 176 -14.31 3.59 20.25
CA CYS A 176 -14.80 3.44 21.62
C CYS A 176 -15.54 4.67 22.17
N LEU A 177 -15.23 5.88 21.66
CA LEU A 177 -15.84 7.15 22.08
C LEU A 177 -16.99 7.62 21.17
N GLY A 178 -17.34 6.87 20.13
CA GLY A 178 -18.48 7.17 19.25
C GLY A 178 -18.29 8.43 18.37
N VAL A 179 -17.04 8.77 18.04
CA VAL A 179 -16.73 9.93 17.18
C VAL A 179 -16.87 9.52 15.71
N GLU A 180 -17.76 10.19 14.96
CA GLU A 180 -17.98 9.94 13.53
C GLU A 180 -16.71 10.17 12.71
N ALA A 181 -16.31 9.15 11.93
CA ALA A 181 -15.10 9.13 11.09
C ALA A 181 -14.99 10.33 10.12
N ALA A 182 -16.12 10.96 9.77
CA ALA A 182 -16.17 12.15 8.92
C ALA A 182 -15.40 13.35 9.49
N THR A 183 -15.21 13.43 10.82
CA THR A 183 -14.50 14.55 11.47
C THR A 183 -12.97 14.40 11.36
N MET A 184 -12.46 13.19 11.08
CA MET A 184 -11.02 12.95 10.91
C MET A 184 -10.54 13.20 9.48
N ALA A 185 -11.39 13.05 8.47
CA ALA A 185 -11.00 13.19 7.06
C ALA A 185 -10.67 14.64 6.63
N THR A 186 -11.04 15.63 7.44
CA THR A 186 -10.67 17.05 7.20
C THR A 186 -9.37 17.46 7.88
N PHE A 187 -8.62 16.54 8.49
CA PHE A 187 -7.28 16.83 8.98
C PHE A 187 -6.30 16.90 7.81
N ASP A 188 -6.22 18.11 7.25
CA ASP A 188 -5.21 18.54 6.30
C ASP A 188 -3.81 18.08 6.74
N ASN A 189 -3.05 17.45 5.83
CA ASN A 189 -1.74 16.84 6.11
C ASN A 189 -0.71 17.86 6.63
N ASN A 190 -0.96 19.16 6.45
CA ASN A 190 -0.13 20.24 6.96
C ASN A 190 -0.30 20.50 8.48
N ALA A 191 -1.34 19.96 9.12
CA ALA A 191 -1.60 20.17 10.55
C ALA A 191 -0.91 19.14 11.47
N TYR A 192 -0.50 17.97 10.95
CA TYR A 192 0.16 16.91 11.75
C TYR A 192 1.44 17.38 12.45
N SER A 193 2.17 18.34 11.86
CA SER A 193 3.38 18.90 12.46
C SER A 193 3.10 19.76 13.72
N SER A 194 1.88 20.30 13.86
CA SER A 194 1.53 21.25 14.93
C SER A 194 0.67 20.68 16.07
N THR A 195 0.01 19.53 15.87
CA THR A 195 -0.96 18.97 16.84
C THR A 195 -0.44 17.77 17.63
N LEU A 196 0.65 17.13 17.21
CA LEU A 196 1.34 16.08 17.99
C LEU A 196 1.74 16.50 19.43
N PRO A 197 2.08 17.78 19.74
CA PRO A 197 2.36 18.18 21.13
C PRO A 197 1.13 18.21 22.05
N LEU A 198 -0.09 18.26 21.51
CA LEU A 198 -1.33 18.37 22.29
C LEU A 198 -1.87 17.02 22.73
N LEU A 199 -1.78 15.98 21.90
CA LEU A 199 -2.26 14.64 22.25
C LEU A 199 -1.35 13.94 23.28
N TYR A 200 -0.03 14.17 23.24
CA TYR A 200 0.91 13.67 24.27
C TYR A 200 0.65 14.27 25.66
N ARG A 201 0.02 15.45 25.72
CA ARG A 201 -0.32 16.12 26.98
C ARG A 201 -1.59 15.58 27.64
N ILE A 202 -2.48 14.93 26.89
CA ILE A 202 -3.71 14.34 27.41
C ILE A 202 -3.46 12.93 27.95
N SER A 203 -2.50 12.18 27.40
CA SER A 203 -2.16 10.83 27.88
C SER A 203 -1.29 10.79 29.16
N GLN A 204 -1.04 11.93 29.79
CA GLN A 204 -0.22 12.07 31.00
C GLN A 204 -1.01 12.72 32.16
N ILE A 205 -2.35 12.77 32.04
CA ILE A 205 -3.30 13.12 33.11
C ILE A 205 -4.17 11.90 33.36
#